data_AF-A0A7S2K177-F1
#
_entry.id   AF-A0A7S2K177-F1
#
_cell.length_a   1.000
_cell.length_b   1.000
_cell.length_c   1.000
_cell.angle_alpha   90.00
_cell.angle_beta   90.00
_cell.angle_gamma   90.00
#
_symmetry.space_group_name_H-M   'P 1'
#
loop_
_entity.id
_entity.type
_entity.pdbx_description
1 polymer ?
#
loop_
_entity_poly.entity_id
_entity_poly.type
_entity_poly.pdbx_seq_one_letter_code
_entity_poly.pdbx_strand_id
1 'polypeptide(L)'
;LGCASDPGLVIFSVRRRCPRPRGIAGRRVVTAMVLQASEYLVVPQACENPRLRLVCFPHSGGGPAAFASWPEQLDQRRVEVVSVSLPGRERRVDLEPLMHWEVIVEDICNALQASELVDDVPYAFFGHSLGALLAFEVARRLDGVLPPSRPRPIHLFASGHG
;
A
#
# COMPACT_ATOMS: atom_id res chain seq x y z
N LEU A 1 -41.27 -44.66 -4.76
CA LEU A 1 -40.03 -44.50 -5.55
C LEU A 1 -39.74 -43.01 -5.71
N GLY A 2 -38.71 -42.51 -4.99
CA GLY A 2 -37.92 -41.26 -5.18
C GLY A 2 -38.70 -39.93 -5.24
N CYS A 3 -38.68 -38.99 -4.29
CA CYS A 3 -37.59 -38.29 -3.57
C CYS A 3 -36.61 -37.51 -4.47
N ALA A 4 -36.85 -36.20 -4.60
CA ALA A 4 -35.91 -35.08 -4.44
C ALA A 4 -36.74 -33.79 -4.60
N SER A 5 -37.28 -33.16 -3.56
CA SER A 5 -36.63 -32.44 -2.45
C SER A 5 -35.79 -31.26 -2.94
N ASP A 6 -36.47 -30.13 -3.15
CA ASP A 6 -35.88 -28.80 -3.27
C ASP A 6 -36.08 -28.10 -1.91
N PRO A 7 -35.07 -27.94 -1.05
CA PRO A 7 -35.24 -27.22 0.19
C PRO A 7 -34.88 -25.76 -0.03
N GLY A 8 -35.89 -24.90 0.13
CA GLY A 8 -35.77 -23.45 0.12
C GLY A 8 -34.59 -22.97 0.97
N LEU A 9 -33.72 -22.18 0.35
CA LEU A 9 -32.63 -21.49 1.02
C LEU A 9 -33.21 -20.40 1.92
N VAL A 10 -33.20 -20.66 3.22
CA VAL A 10 -33.56 -19.71 4.26
C VAL A 10 -32.44 -18.67 4.39
N ILE A 11 -32.73 -17.41 4.06
CA ILE A 11 -31.82 -16.28 4.29
C ILE A 11 -31.81 -15.95 5.79
N PHE A 12 -30.76 -16.36 6.50
CA PHE A 12 -30.49 -15.89 7.86
C PHE A 12 -29.57 -14.65 7.82
N SER A 13 -30.18 -13.47 7.92
CA SER A 13 -29.45 -12.24 8.28
C SER A 13 -29.06 -12.30 9.76
N VAL A 14 -27.83 -12.74 10.05
CA VAL A 14 -27.27 -12.61 11.41
C VAL A 14 -26.76 -11.17 11.59
N ARG A 15 -27.60 -10.29 12.12
CA ARG A 15 -27.12 -9.02 12.69
C ARG A 15 -26.37 -9.34 13.99
N ARG A 16 -25.05 -9.47 13.95
CA ARG A 16 -24.26 -9.51 15.18
C ARG A 16 -24.05 -8.08 15.67
N ARG A 17 -24.59 -7.78 16.86
CA ARG A 17 -24.19 -6.58 17.61
C ARG A 17 -22.69 -6.66 17.86
N CYS A 18 -21.97 -5.65 17.40
CA CYS A 18 -20.57 -5.44 17.72
C CYS A 18 -20.42 -5.24 19.24
N PRO A 19 -19.64 -6.05 19.97
CA PRO A 19 -19.27 -5.73 21.34
C PRO A 19 -18.23 -4.61 21.28
N ARG A 20 -18.49 -3.50 21.99
CA ARG A 20 -17.47 -2.48 22.26
C ARG A 20 -16.29 -3.16 22.98
N PRO A 21 -15.04 -3.06 22.50
CA PRO A 21 -13.91 -3.54 23.27
C PRO A 21 -13.73 -2.63 24.50
N ARG A 22 -13.85 -3.24 25.68
CA ARG A 22 -13.37 -2.67 26.94
C ARG A 22 -11.85 -2.62 26.86
N GLY A 23 -11.29 -1.52 27.36
CA GLY A 23 -9.88 -1.19 27.24
C GLY A 23 -8.94 -2.28 27.76
N ILE A 24 -7.89 -2.51 27.00
CA ILE A 24 -6.64 -3.09 27.48
C ILE A 24 -5.53 -2.14 27.02
N ALA A 25 -4.72 -1.70 27.98
CA ALA A 25 -3.62 -0.78 27.78
C ALA A 25 -2.53 -1.42 26.89
N GLY A 26 -2.44 -0.99 25.64
CA GLY A 26 -1.37 -1.36 24.68
C GLY A 26 -1.03 -0.24 23.69
N ARG A 27 -1.32 1.01 24.06
CA ARG A 27 -1.58 2.11 23.10
C ARG A 27 -0.37 2.90 22.59
N ARG A 28 0.87 2.52 22.90
CA ARG A 28 2.05 3.30 22.47
C ARG A 28 2.74 2.73 21.23
N VAL A 29 2.86 1.40 21.12
CA VAL A 29 3.59 0.78 20.00
C VAL A 29 2.78 0.86 18.70
N VAL A 30 1.49 0.52 18.74
CA VAL A 30 0.64 0.53 17.54
C VAL A 30 0.50 1.94 16.95
N THR A 31 0.30 2.96 17.79
CA THR A 31 0.19 4.35 17.31
C THR A 31 1.50 4.85 16.69
N ALA A 32 2.65 4.59 17.32
CA ALA A 32 3.95 4.98 16.77
C ALA A 32 4.26 4.25 15.45
N MET A 33 3.98 2.94 15.38
CA MET A 33 4.18 2.13 14.19
C MET A 33 3.26 2.57 13.04
N VAL A 34 2.00 2.91 13.32
CA VAL A 34 1.04 3.46 12.34
C VAL A 34 1.46 4.86 11.86
N LEU A 35 1.96 5.72 12.75
CA LEU A 35 2.49 7.04 12.38
C LEU A 35 3.74 6.91 11.50
N GLN A 36 4.69 6.05 11.85
CA GLN A 36 5.87 5.77 11.03
C GLN A 36 5.49 5.21 9.65
N ALA A 37 4.51 4.32 9.58
CA ALA A 37 4.01 3.72 8.35
C ALA A 37 3.45 4.79 7.38
N SER A 38 2.77 5.82 7.89
CA SER A 38 2.30 6.94 7.06
C SER A 38 3.44 7.79 6.45
N GLU A 39 4.65 7.76 7.02
CA GLU A 39 5.80 8.52 6.51
C GLU A 39 6.48 7.87 5.30
N TYR A 40 6.20 6.59 5.04
CA TYR A 40 6.78 5.86 3.92
C TYR A 40 6.10 6.17 2.58
N LEU A 41 4.96 6.88 2.57
CA LEU A 41 4.20 7.19 1.37
C LEU A 41 4.05 8.71 1.23
N VAL A 42 4.54 9.26 0.11
CA VAL A 42 4.48 10.69 -0.18
C VAL A 42 3.65 10.92 -1.44
N VAL A 43 2.62 11.76 -1.33
CA VAL A 43 1.79 12.18 -2.47
C VAL A 43 2.17 13.62 -2.83
N PRO A 44 3.04 13.86 -3.83
CA PRO A 44 3.52 15.20 -4.16
C PRO A 44 2.42 16.13 -4.64
N GLN A 45 1.40 15.59 -5.32
CA GLN A 45 0.24 16.32 -5.80
C GLN A 45 -0.98 15.41 -5.71
N ALA A 46 -1.91 15.75 -4.81
CA ALA A 46 -3.19 15.07 -4.69
C ALA A 46 -4.16 15.55 -5.79
N CYS A 47 -5.11 14.70 -6.18
CA CYS A 47 -6.21 15.09 -7.05
C CYS A 47 -7.56 14.73 -6.41
N GLU A 48 -8.61 15.49 -6.73
CA GLU A 48 -9.91 15.34 -6.04
C GLU A 48 -10.61 14.00 -6.32
N ASN A 49 -10.37 13.40 -7.49
CA ASN A 49 -11.05 12.17 -7.90
C ASN A 49 -10.14 11.27 -8.75
N PRO A 50 -9.11 10.66 -8.14
CA PRO A 50 -8.18 9.79 -8.83
C PRO A 50 -8.93 8.57 -9.37
N ARG A 51 -8.60 8.19 -10.61
CA ARG A 51 -9.03 6.92 -11.20
C ARG A 51 -7.98 5.82 -11.02
N LEU A 52 -6.74 6.21 -10.73
CA LEU A 52 -5.61 5.32 -10.50
C LEU A 52 -4.63 5.98 -9.54
N ARG A 53 -4.06 5.18 -8.63
CA ARG A 53 -2.86 5.56 -7.88
C ARG A 53 -1.65 4.76 -8.36
N LEU A 54 -0.57 5.44 -8.68
CA LEU A 54 0.68 4.83 -9.10
C LEU A 54 1.69 4.90 -7.95
N VAL A 55 1.88 3.78 -7.25
CA VAL A 55 2.87 3.66 -6.19
C VAL A 55 4.24 3.44 -6.79
N CYS A 56 5.13 4.41 -6.62
CA CYS A 56 6.43 4.51 -7.27
C CYS A 56 7.54 4.16 -6.28
N PHE A 57 8.34 3.16 -6.65
CA PHE A 57 9.45 2.62 -5.90
C PHE A 57 10.75 3.15 -6.50
N PRO A 58 11.48 4.05 -5.80
CA PRO A 58 12.70 4.65 -6.34
C PRO A 58 13.83 3.62 -6.46
N HIS A 59 14.81 3.96 -7.29
CA HIS A 59 16.06 3.20 -7.42
C HIS A 59 16.95 3.34 -6.17
N SER A 60 18.07 2.62 -6.14
CA SER A 60 19.04 2.73 -5.03
C SER A 60 19.51 4.17 -4.85
N GLY A 61 19.37 4.70 -3.62
CA GLY A 61 19.75 6.08 -3.33
C GLY A 61 18.69 7.13 -3.63
N GLY A 62 17.67 6.79 -4.43
CA GLY A 62 16.56 7.70 -4.73
C GLY A 62 15.50 7.73 -3.62
N GLY A 63 14.66 8.75 -3.67
CA GLY A 63 13.48 8.89 -2.83
C GLY A 63 12.33 9.55 -3.63
N PRO A 64 11.38 10.19 -2.94
CA PRO A 64 10.23 10.83 -3.57
C PRO A 64 10.56 11.85 -4.66
N ALA A 65 11.70 12.53 -4.62
CA ALA A 65 12.07 13.51 -5.63
C ALA A 65 12.22 12.92 -7.03
N ALA A 66 12.53 11.61 -7.14
CA ALA A 66 12.66 10.91 -8.42
C ALA A 66 11.37 10.93 -9.26
N PHE A 67 10.21 11.12 -8.62
CA PHE A 67 8.89 11.11 -9.27
C PHE A 67 8.16 12.45 -9.12
N ALA A 68 8.81 13.49 -8.60
CA ALA A 68 8.15 14.76 -8.26
C ALA A 68 7.54 15.49 -9.47
N SER A 69 8.12 15.33 -10.67
CA SER A 69 7.60 15.93 -11.91
C SER A 69 6.55 15.08 -12.62
N TRP A 70 6.31 13.84 -12.17
CA TRP A 70 5.41 12.92 -12.84
C TRP A 70 3.95 13.35 -12.80
N PRO A 71 3.40 13.92 -11.70
CA PRO A 71 2.04 14.44 -11.74
C PRO A 71 1.83 15.37 -12.93
N GLU A 72 2.79 16.24 -13.23
CA GLU A 72 2.70 17.19 -14.35
C GLU A 72 2.71 16.52 -15.73
N GLN A 73 3.40 15.38 -15.86
CA GLN A 73 3.57 14.62 -17.10
C GLN A 73 2.45 13.60 -17.34
N LEU A 74 1.72 13.23 -16.28
CA LEU A 74 0.59 12.32 -16.31
C LEU A 74 -0.74 13.09 -16.34
N ASP A 75 -1.86 12.38 -16.46
CA ASP A 75 -3.18 13.00 -16.31
C ASP A 75 -3.40 13.43 -14.85
N GLN A 76 -3.02 14.67 -14.53
CA GLN A 76 -3.11 15.31 -13.21
C GLN A 76 -4.49 15.21 -12.55
N ARG A 77 -5.55 14.98 -13.32
CA ARG A 77 -6.92 14.87 -12.81
C ARG A 77 -7.34 13.43 -12.53
N ARG A 78 -6.56 12.44 -12.96
CA ARG A 78 -6.96 11.02 -12.92
C ARG A 78 -5.90 10.10 -12.32
N VAL A 79 -4.63 10.50 -12.32
CA VAL A 79 -3.53 9.68 -11.80
C VAL A 79 -2.85 10.39 -10.65
N GLU A 80 -2.92 9.79 -9.48
CA GLU A 80 -2.15 10.22 -8.31
C GLU A 80 -0.85 9.44 -8.23
N VAL A 81 0.27 10.15 -8.14
CA VAL A 81 1.58 9.54 -7.90
C VAL A 81 1.77 9.41 -6.40
N VAL A 82 2.12 8.23 -5.93
CA VAL A 82 2.45 7.96 -4.53
C VAL A 82 3.88 7.45 -4.49
N SER A 83 4.82 8.19 -3.93
CA SER A 83 6.22 7.81 -3.91
C SER A 83 6.63 7.18 -2.58
N VAL A 84 7.35 6.06 -2.64
CA VAL A 84 7.91 5.43 -1.45
C VAL A 84 9.09 6.26 -0.91
N SER A 85 9.06 6.57 0.39
CA SER A 85 10.06 7.38 1.10
C SER A 85 10.75 6.56 2.18
N LEU A 86 11.95 6.08 1.92
CA LEU A 86 12.73 5.30 2.88
C LEU A 86 13.53 6.22 3.82
N PRO A 87 13.75 5.83 5.09
CA PRO A 87 14.68 6.54 5.97
C PRO A 87 16.11 6.48 5.42
N GLY A 88 16.93 7.48 5.77
CA GLY A 88 18.29 7.64 5.26
C GLY A 88 18.38 8.20 3.84
N ARG A 89 17.26 8.69 3.28
CA ARG A 89 17.18 9.22 1.91
C ARG A 89 16.56 10.62 1.89
N GLU A 90 17.06 11.48 1.01
CA GLU A 90 16.50 12.81 0.74
C GLU A 90 16.14 13.60 2.02
N ARG A 91 14.87 14.01 2.17
CA ARG A 91 14.37 14.75 3.34
C ARG A 91 14.39 13.94 4.65
N ARG A 92 14.67 12.63 4.59
CA ARG A 92 14.80 11.72 5.72
C ARG A 92 16.26 11.24 5.91
N VAL A 93 17.25 11.99 5.40
CA VAL A 93 18.68 11.62 5.47
C VAL A 93 19.21 11.47 6.91
N ASP A 94 18.63 12.22 7.86
CA ASP A 94 19.04 12.17 9.28
C ASP A 94 18.49 10.93 10.02
N LEU A 95 17.60 10.15 9.40
CA LEU A 95 17.10 8.90 9.95
C LEU A 95 18.03 7.75 9.58
N GLU A 96 18.20 6.79 10.50
CA GLU A 96 19.02 5.60 10.27
C GLU A 96 18.55 4.84 9.01
N PRO A 97 19.41 4.61 8.02
CA PRO A 97 19.05 3.85 6.83
C PRO A 97 18.69 2.41 7.18
N LEU A 98 17.62 1.89 6.56
CA LEU A 98 17.33 0.46 6.63
C LEU A 98 18.33 -0.33 5.80
N MET A 99 18.98 -1.32 6.43
CA MET A 99 20.01 -2.16 5.80
C MET A 99 19.53 -3.60 5.55
N HIS A 100 18.34 -3.96 6.02
CA HIS A 100 17.77 -5.31 5.89
C HIS A 100 16.59 -5.31 4.92
N TRP A 101 16.69 -6.13 3.88
CA TRP A 101 15.70 -6.20 2.80
C TRP A 101 14.31 -6.53 3.31
N GLU A 102 14.20 -7.51 4.21
CA GLU A 102 12.94 -7.98 4.76
C GLU A 102 12.23 -6.89 5.56
N VAL A 103 13.00 -6.09 6.31
CA VAL A 103 12.49 -4.96 7.11
C VAL A 103 11.97 -3.86 6.19
N ILE A 104 12.70 -3.55 5.10
CA ILE A 104 12.26 -2.56 4.11
C ILE A 104 10.93 -2.96 3.50
N VAL A 105 10.81 -4.22 3.04
CA VAL A 105 9.57 -4.74 2.44
C VAL A 105 8.43 -4.72 3.45
N GLU A 106 8.69 -5.15 4.68
CA GLU A 106 7.68 -5.18 5.75
C GLU A 106 7.16 -3.79 6.10
N ASP A 107 8.05 -2.80 6.26
CA ASP A 107 7.67 -1.43 6.58
C ASP A 107 6.81 -0.80 5.48
N ILE A 108 7.14 -1.03 4.21
CA ILE A 108 6.33 -0.56 3.08
C ILE A 108 4.98 -1.28 3.04
N CYS A 109 4.95 -2.59 3.27
CA CYS A 109 3.69 -3.33 3.36
C CYS A 109 2.82 -2.80 4.51
N ASN A 110 3.41 -2.48 5.65
CA ASN A 110 2.71 -1.91 6.81
C ASN A 110 2.19 -0.50 6.50
N ALA A 111 2.97 0.31 5.79
CA ALA A 111 2.56 1.62 5.27
C ALA A 111 1.33 1.54 4.38
N LEU A 112 1.37 0.66 3.37
CA LEU A 112 0.25 0.48 2.44
C LEU A 112 -0.99 -0.07 3.17
N GLN A 113 -0.81 -1.02 4.08
CA GLN A 113 -1.90 -1.57 4.91
C GLN A 113 -2.52 -0.53 5.84
N ALA A 114 -1.72 0.32 6.47
CA ALA A 114 -2.23 1.37 7.35
C ALA A 114 -2.88 2.53 6.58
N SER A 115 -2.52 2.70 5.30
CA SER A 115 -3.06 3.75 4.45
C SER A 115 -4.42 3.39 3.86
N GLU A 116 -5.28 4.40 3.73
CA GLU A 116 -6.51 4.35 2.93
C GLU A 116 -6.23 4.58 1.44
N LEU A 117 -4.99 4.94 1.08
CA LEU A 117 -4.57 5.24 -0.31
C LEU A 117 -4.72 4.06 -1.26
N VAL A 118 -4.92 2.86 -0.77
CA VAL A 118 -5.05 1.67 -1.62
C VAL A 118 -6.39 0.95 -1.42
N ASP A 119 -7.38 1.59 -0.79
CA ASP A 119 -8.65 0.93 -0.44
C ASP A 119 -9.80 1.22 -1.40
N ASP A 120 -9.90 2.47 -1.85
CA ASP A 120 -11.05 3.00 -2.61
C ASP A 120 -10.78 3.13 -4.10
N VAL A 121 -9.52 3.35 -4.48
CA VAL A 121 -9.11 3.58 -5.87
C VAL A 121 -8.14 2.48 -6.31
N PRO A 122 -8.28 1.93 -7.53
CA PRO A 122 -7.32 0.99 -8.07
C PRO A 122 -5.91 1.56 -8.03
N TYR A 123 -4.93 0.70 -7.71
CA TYR A 123 -3.54 1.11 -7.66
C TYR A 123 -2.66 0.16 -8.46
N ALA A 124 -1.58 0.70 -9.02
CA ALA A 124 -0.54 -0.03 -9.72
C ALA A 124 0.82 0.34 -9.14
N PHE A 125 1.80 -0.52 -9.36
CA PHE A 125 3.18 -0.29 -8.93
C PHE A 125 4.08 0.07 -10.10
N PHE A 126 5.00 1.01 -9.88
CA PHE A 126 6.11 1.29 -10.79
C PHE A 126 7.43 1.21 -10.02
N GLY A 127 8.41 0.50 -10.56
CA GLY A 127 9.76 0.48 -10.00
C GLY A 127 10.86 0.61 -11.04
N HIS A 128 11.95 1.29 -10.67
CA HIS A 128 13.15 1.40 -11.49
C HIS A 128 14.35 0.73 -10.83
N SER A 129 15.08 -0.11 -11.57
CA SER A 129 16.27 -0.84 -11.08
C SER A 129 15.95 -1.60 -9.78
N LEU A 130 16.65 -1.31 -8.67
CA LEU A 130 16.35 -1.88 -7.35
C LEU A 130 14.88 -1.66 -6.92
N GLY A 131 14.28 -0.53 -7.31
CA GLY A 131 12.88 -0.24 -7.03
C GLY A 131 11.92 -1.21 -7.69
N ALA A 132 12.27 -1.80 -8.85
CA ALA A 132 11.45 -2.81 -9.51
C ALA A 132 11.41 -4.12 -8.70
N LEU A 133 12.56 -4.55 -8.17
CA LEU A 133 12.64 -5.70 -7.27
C LEU A 133 11.85 -5.45 -5.99
N LEU A 134 11.93 -4.23 -5.45
CA LEU A 134 11.22 -3.84 -4.24
C LEU A 134 9.70 -3.84 -4.46
N ALA A 135 9.23 -3.28 -5.58
CA ALA A 135 7.83 -3.30 -5.98
C ALA A 135 7.30 -4.75 -6.11
N PHE A 136 8.10 -5.64 -6.69
CA PHE A 136 7.73 -7.05 -6.85
C PHE A 136 7.59 -7.77 -5.51
N GLU A 137 8.57 -7.63 -4.61
CA GLU A 137 8.50 -8.27 -3.30
C GLU A 137 7.38 -7.70 -2.43
N VAL A 138 7.12 -6.40 -2.49
CA VAL A 138 5.98 -5.79 -1.81
C VAL A 138 4.65 -6.33 -2.36
N ALA A 139 4.50 -6.43 -3.69
CA ALA A 139 3.29 -6.99 -4.29
C ALA A 139 3.05 -8.44 -3.84
N ARG A 140 4.10 -9.27 -3.90
CA ARG A 140 4.05 -10.67 -3.46
C ARG A 140 3.73 -10.81 -1.97
N ARG A 141 4.34 -9.97 -1.13
CA ARG A 141 4.08 -9.99 0.32
C ARG A 141 2.65 -9.55 0.63
N LEU A 142 2.18 -8.46 0.02
CA LEU A 142 0.80 -7.99 0.18
C LEU A 142 -0.21 -9.07 -0.19
N ASP A 143 0.06 -9.85 -1.23
CA ASP A 143 -0.84 -10.93 -1.62
C ASP A 143 -1.05 -11.99 -0.53
N GLY A 144 0.00 -12.31 0.21
CA GLY A 144 -0.04 -13.27 1.31
C GLY A 144 -0.59 -12.73 2.64
N VAL A 145 -0.56 -11.40 2.87
CA VAL A 145 -0.94 -10.81 4.18
C VAL A 145 -2.28 -10.08 4.17
N LEU A 146 -2.70 -9.53 3.02
CA LEU A 146 -3.95 -8.80 2.94
C LEU A 146 -5.15 -9.76 2.87
N PRO A 147 -6.29 -9.41 3.50
CA PRO A 147 -7.51 -10.21 3.33
C PRO A 147 -8.01 -10.14 1.87
N PRO A 148 -8.85 -11.11 1.43
CA PRO A 148 -9.42 -11.12 0.07
C PRO A 148 -10.27 -9.89 -0.27
N SER A 149 -10.80 -9.20 0.74
CA SER A 149 -11.60 -7.99 0.56
C SER A 149 -10.76 -6.74 0.23
N ARG A 150 -9.44 -6.77 0.46
CA ARG A 150 -8.57 -5.64 0.14
C ARG A 150 -7.99 -5.81 -1.26
N PRO A 151 -8.02 -4.75 -2.09
CA PRO A 151 -7.55 -4.83 -3.47
C PRO A 151 -6.03 -5.07 -3.53
N ARG A 152 -5.61 -5.72 -4.62
CA ARG A 152 -4.21 -5.96 -4.97
C ARG A 152 -3.75 -4.93 -6.00
N PRO A 153 -2.42 -4.71 -6.17
CA PRO A 153 -1.95 -3.90 -7.28
C PRO A 153 -2.44 -4.52 -8.59
N ILE A 154 -3.12 -3.73 -9.41
CA ILE A 154 -3.71 -4.21 -10.68
C ILE A 154 -2.63 -4.45 -11.74
N HIS A 155 -1.46 -3.83 -11.57
CA HIS A 155 -0.31 -4.00 -12.46
C HIS A 155 1.01 -3.64 -11.76
N LEU A 156 2.10 -4.16 -12.29
CA LEU A 156 3.47 -3.80 -11.91
C LEU A 156 4.26 -3.45 -13.18
N PHE A 157 4.71 -2.21 -13.25
CA PHE A 157 5.64 -1.73 -14.27
C PHE A 157 7.07 -1.79 -13.74
N ALA A 158 7.95 -2.47 -14.46
CA ALA A 158 9.37 -2.59 -14.12
C ALA A 158 10.22 -1.91 -15.20
N SER A 159 11.25 -1.17 -14.78
CA SER A 159 12.23 -0.56 -15.68
C SER A 159 13.65 -0.73 -15.14
N GLY A 160 14.64 -0.69 -16.03
CA GLY A 160 16.06 -0.80 -15.69
C GLY A 160 16.94 -0.32 -16.84
N HIS A 161 18.21 -0.04 -16.56
CA HIS A 161 19.25 0.17 -17.57
C HIS A 161 20.17 -1.05 -17.57
N GLY A 162 20.58 -1.50 -18.75
CA GLY A 162 21.54 -2.59 -18.98
C GLY A 162 22.77 -2.10 -19.72
#